data_AF-A0A9D6WPF9-F1
#
_entry.id   AF-A0A9D6WPF9-F1
#
_cell.length_a   1.000
_cell.length_b   1.000
_cell.length_c   1.000
_cell.angle_alpha   90.00
_cell.angle_beta   90.00
_cell.angle_gamma   90.00
#
_symmetry.space_group_name_H-M   'P 1'
#
loop_
_entity.id
_entity.type
_entity.pdbx_description
1 polymer ?
#
loop_
_entity_poly.entity_id
_entity_poly.type
_entity_poly.pdbx_seq_one_letter_code
_entity_poly.pdbx_strand_id
1 'polypeptide(L)' 'MSAKQQSRLNALYTKYRKSNKNKKNVLGFLRVFMPEIIYRTTRLEGERVTRRMIAALFK' A
#
# COMPACT_ATOMS: atom_id res chain seq x y z
N MET A 1 8.05 -26.47 26.82
CA MET A 1 6.92 -25.55 26.52
C MET A 1 5.68 -26.37 26.21
N SER A 2 4.53 -26.04 26.80
CA SER A 2 3.29 -26.79 26.56
C SER A 2 2.80 -26.59 25.12
N ALA A 3 2.36 -27.66 24.44
CA ALA A 3 1.83 -27.58 23.07
C ALA A 3 0.70 -26.54 22.92
N LYS A 4 -0.08 -26.30 23.98
CA LYS A 4 -1.12 -25.26 24.04
C LYS A 4 -0.56 -23.83 24.04
N GLN A 5 0.64 -23.61 24.58
CA GLN A 5 1.28 -22.28 24.55
C GLN A 5 1.90 -22.00 23.18
N GLN A 6 2.50 -23.02 22.55
CA GLN A 6 3.06 -22.92 21.19
C GLN A 6 1.98 -22.56 20.16
N SER A 7 0.81 -23.21 20.22
CA SER A 7 -0.29 -22.95 19.29
C SER A 7 -0.88 -21.55 19.45
N ARG A 8 -1.01 -21.05 20.69
CA ARG A 8 -1.43 -19.67 20.97
C ARG A 8 -0.45 -18.63 20.42
N LEU A 9 0.85 -18.84 20.60
CA LEU A 9 1.88 -17.94 20.07
C LEU A 9 1.84 -17.86 18.53
N ASN A 10 1.71 -19.02 17.86
CA ASN A 10 1.58 -19.07 16.40
C ASN A 10 0.30 -18.37 15.90
N ALA A 11 -0.81 -18.52 16.61
CA ALA A 11 -2.07 -17.84 16.29
C ALA A 11 -1.96 -16.31 16.41
N LEU A 12 -1.32 -15.82 17.47
CA LEU A 12 -1.08 -14.39 17.67
C LEU A 12 -0.15 -13.82 16.59
N TYR A 13 0.93 -14.52 16.27
CA TYR A 13 1.87 -14.11 15.21
C TYR A 13 1.21 -14.05 13.84
N THR A 14 0.42 -15.08 13.48
CA THR A 14 -0.30 -15.10 12.20
C THR A 14 -1.35 -14.00 12.11
N LYS A 15 -2.05 -13.67 13.22
CA LYS A 15 -2.99 -12.55 13.29
C LYS A 15 -2.30 -11.21 13.09
N TYR A 16 -1.17 -10.97 13.75
CA TYR A 16 -0.36 -9.77 13.57
C TYR A 16 0.13 -9.64 12.13
N ARG A 17 0.69 -10.72 11.56
CA ARG A 17 1.19 -10.74 10.18
C ARG A 17 0.07 -10.44 9.17
N LYS A 18 -1.12 -11.03 9.33
CA LYS A 18 -2.29 -10.77 8.47
C LYS A 18 -2.76 -9.31 8.58
N SER A 19 -2.88 -8.78 9.80
CA SER A 19 -3.29 -7.38 10.02
C SER A 19 -2.31 -6.40 9.37
N ASN A 20 -1.01 -6.64 9.49
CA ASN A 20 0.02 -5.79 8.92
C ASN A 20 0.07 -5.88 7.38
N LYS A 21 -0.21 -7.06 6.80
CA LYS A 21 -0.30 -7.25 5.33
C LYS A 21 -1.48 -6.46 4.74
N ASN A 22 -2.64 -6.48 5.40
CA ASN A 22 -3.82 -5.77 4.93
C ASN A 22 -3.65 -4.25 4.94
N LYS A 23 -2.96 -3.69 5.96
CA LYS A 23 -2.63 -2.25 6.01
C LYS A 23 -1.71 -1.83 4.86
N LYS A 24 -0.75 -2.67 4.47
CA LYS A 24 0.14 -2.41 3.33
C LYS A 24 -0.60 -2.43 1.98
N ASN A 25 -1.65 -3.22 1.85
CA ASN A 25 -2.41 -3.33 0.60
C ASN A 25 -3.21 -2.07 0.26
N VAL A 26 -3.80 -1.40 1.24
CA VAL A 26 -4.59 -0.16 1.00
C VAL A 26 -3.68 0.98 0.54
N LEU A 27 -2.54 1.17 1.21
CA LEU A 27 -1.55 2.17 0.81
C LEU A 27 -0.92 1.83 -0.55
N GLY A 28 -0.69 0.54 -0.83
CA GLY A 28 -0.23 0.08 -2.13
C GLY A 28 -1.22 0.39 -3.26
N PHE A 29 -2.51 0.20 -3.03
CA PHE A 29 -3.56 0.52 -4.00
C PHE A 29 -3.60 2.02 -4.33
N LEU A 30 -3.58 2.88 -3.30
CA LEU A 30 -3.52 4.33 -3.52
C LEU A 30 -2.24 4.74 -4.25
N ARG A 31 -1.09 4.13 -3.93
CA ARG A 31 0.18 4.38 -4.62
C ARG A 31 0.15 4.02 -6.11
N VAL A 32 -0.67 3.06 -6.50
CA VAL A 32 -0.82 2.64 -7.92
C VAL A 32 -1.83 3.54 -8.65
N PHE A 33 -2.94 3.90 -8.00
CA PHE A 33 -4.01 4.67 -8.65
C PHE A 33 -3.81 6.19 -8.61
N MET A 34 -3.29 6.75 -7.52
CA MET A 34 -3.09 8.20 -7.39
C MET A 34 -2.25 8.81 -8.51
N PRO A 35 -1.10 8.23 -8.92
CA PRO A 35 -0.28 8.82 -9.98
C PRO A 35 -1.05 8.99 -11.29
N GLU A 36 -1.93 8.03 -11.62
CA GLU A 36 -2.74 8.07 -12.83
C GLU A 36 -3.85 9.12 -12.73
N ILE A 37 -4.49 9.25 -11.56
CA ILE A 37 -5.51 10.26 -11.32
C ILE A 37 -4.90 11.67 -11.46
N ILE A 38 -3.78 11.92 -10.77
CA ILE A 38 -3.09 13.21 -10.83
C ILE A 38 -2.61 13.51 -12.25
N TYR A 39 -2.12 12.52 -12.98
CA TYR A 39 -1.70 12.71 -14.38
C TYR A 39 -2.85 13.13 -15.28
N ARG A 40 -4.04 12.55 -15.07
CA ARG A 40 -5.23 12.89 -15.86
C ARG A 40 -5.77 14.27 -15.50
N THR A 41 -5.82 14.63 -14.21
CA THR A 41 -6.32 15.94 -13.78
C THR A 41 -5.37 17.07 -14.22
N THR A 42 -4.06 16.92 -14.01
CA THR A 42 -3.06 17.92 -14.42
C THR A 42 -3.02 18.13 -15.93
N ARG A 43 -3.26 17.08 -16.73
CA ARG A 43 -3.41 17.21 -18.20
C ARG A 43 -4.67 17.98 -18.61
N LEU A 44 -5.77 17.87 -17.88
CA LEU A 44 -6.99 18.63 -18.16
C LEU A 44 -6.80 20.12 -17.81
N GLU A 45 -5.99 20.41 -16.80
CA GLU A 45 -5.61 21.77 -16.40
C GLU A 45 -4.57 22.41 -17.32
N GLY A 46 -4.04 21.66 -18.29
CA GLY A 46 -3.06 22.15 -19.27
C GLY A 46 -1.62 22.15 -18.78
N GLU A 47 -1.33 21.56 -17.62
CA GLU A 47 0.01 21.46 -17.09
C GLU A 47 0.86 20.43 -17.84
N ARG A 48 2.14 20.75 -18.08
CA ARG A 48 3.10 19.86 -18.75
C ARG A 48 3.73 18.88 -17.75
N VAL A 49 2.92 18.07 -17.09
CA VAL A 49 3.40 17.06 -16.14
C VAL A 49 3.60 15.72 -16.83
N THR A 50 4.74 15.07 -16.61
CA THR A 50 5.01 13.73 -17.15
C THR A 50 4.68 12.63 -16.13
N ARG A 51 4.28 11.45 -16.61
CA ARG A 51 4.05 10.27 -15.76
C ARG A 51 5.23 9.95 -14.84
N ARG A 52 6.47 10.18 -15.31
CA ARG A 52 7.70 9.95 -14.55
C ARG A 52 7.85 10.92 -13.38
N MET A 53 7.50 12.19 -13.57
CA MET A 53 7.54 13.20 -12.50
C MET A 53 6.55 12.86 -11.39
N ILE A 54 5.32 12.49 -11.75
CA ILE A 54 4.31 12.13 -10.75
C ILE A 54 4.73 10.84 -10.05
N ALA A 55 5.17 9.80 -10.78
CA ALA A 55 5.63 8.56 -10.17
C ALA A 55 6.81 8.75 -9.20
N ALA A 56 7.67 9.75 -9.42
CA ALA A 56 8.76 10.08 -8.51
C ALA A 56 8.28 10.63 -7.16
N LEU A 57 7.13 11.32 -7.12
CA LEU A 57 6.52 11.84 -5.88
C LEU A 57 5.97 10.72 -4.99
N PHE A 58 5.63 9.57 -5.58
CA PHE A 58 5.05 8.43 -4.88
C PHE A 58 6.07 7.30 -4.60
N LYS A 59 7.35 7.50 -4.91
CA LYS A 59 8.41 6.49 -4.71
C LYS A 59 8.71 6.24 -3.23
#